data_AF-A0A7Y5RNF4-F1
#
_entry.id   AF-A0A7Y5RNF4-F1
#
_cell.length_a   1.000
_cell.length_b   1.000
_cell.length_c   1.000
_cell.angle_alpha   90.00
_cell.angle_beta   90.00
_cell.angle_gamma   90.00
#
_symmetry.space_group_name_H-M   'P 1'
#
loop_
_entity.id
_entity.type
_entity.pdbx_description
1 polymer ?
#
loop_
_entity_poly.entity_id
_entity_poly.type
_entity_poly.pdbx_seq_one_letter_code
_entity_poly.pdbx_strand_id
1 'polypeptide(L)'
;MSMLGMAPRADIARIVRTHQAGLWRYLRLLGCDDALADDLAQETFVVILRKGFDDYDQAATARYLRTTARFLFLKAKRAGRRMVAYAEVADLLWEEQAARDDGEGLVQALKGCIDTLDERQRRLIDLRYFKQAGRGEIASALGLSVMAVKSLLRRVKDTLRACVETKRRTP
;
A
#
# COMPACT_ATOMS: atom_id res chain seq x y z
N MET A 1 41.53 -11.56 -20.92
CA MET A 1 41.81 -10.71 -19.75
C MET A 1 40.59 -9.83 -19.52
N SER A 2 40.01 -9.95 -18.31
CA SER A 2 38.91 -9.16 -17.72
C SER A 2 37.48 -9.35 -18.24
N MET A 3 36.81 -10.31 -17.60
CA MET A 3 35.38 -10.29 -17.29
C MET A 3 35.10 -9.16 -16.28
N LEU A 4 34.25 -8.19 -16.64
CA LEU A 4 33.56 -7.35 -15.67
C LEU A 4 32.23 -8.04 -15.34
N GLY A 5 32.22 -8.75 -14.21
CA GLY A 5 31.01 -9.32 -13.63
C GLY A 5 30.07 -8.20 -13.20
N MET A 6 28.99 -8.02 -13.97
CA MET A 6 27.85 -7.23 -13.52
C MET A 6 27.12 -8.07 -12.48
N ALA A 7 27.20 -7.69 -11.20
CA ALA A 7 26.40 -8.31 -10.15
C ALA A 7 24.92 -8.37 -10.62
N PRO A 8 24.17 -9.45 -10.31
CA PRO A 8 22.77 -9.53 -10.71
C PRO A 8 22.04 -8.35 -10.08
N ARG A 9 21.67 -7.38 -10.93
CA ARG A 9 20.84 -6.24 -10.58
C ARG A 9 19.67 -6.78 -9.74
N ALA A 10 19.50 -6.29 -8.52
CA ALA A 10 18.47 -6.80 -7.60
C ALA A 10 17.14 -6.99 -8.34
N ASP A 11 16.43 -8.10 -8.08
CA ASP A 11 15.14 -8.39 -8.72
C ASP A 11 14.14 -7.29 -8.33
N ILE A 12 14.10 -6.25 -9.16
CA ILE A 12 13.27 -5.07 -8.95
C ILE A 12 11.79 -5.46 -8.91
N ALA A 13 11.40 -6.50 -9.64
CA ALA A 13 10.03 -6.98 -9.63
C ALA A 13 9.70 -7.61 -8.27
N ARG A 14 10.63 -8.32 -7.63
CA ARG A 14 10.47 -8.77 -6.24
C ARG A 14 10.37 -7.60 -5.27
N ILE A 15 11.29 -6.63 -5.34
CA ILE A 15 11.26 -5.45 -4.45
C ILE A 15 9.92 -4.72 -4.58
N VAL A 16 9.44 -4.47 -5.80
CA VAL A 16 8.15 -3.83 -6.05
C VAL A 16 7.01 -4.65 -5.43
N ARG A 17 6.92 -5.95 -5.72
CA ARG A 17 5.85 -6.80 -5.16
C ARG A 17 5.84 -6.80 -3.64
N THR A 18 7.02 -6.88 -3.02
CA THR A 18 7.16 -6.93 -1.56
C THR A 18 6.80 -5.59 -0.91
N HIS A 19 7.23 -4.46 -1.47
CA HIS A 19 7.17 -3.18 -0.77
C HIS A 19 6.08 -2.21 -1.24
N GLN A 20 5.48 -2.41 -2.42
CA GLN A 20 4.53 -1.46 -3.01
C GLN A 20 3.35 -1.12 -2.09
N ALA A 21 2.78 -2.12 -1.42
CA ALA A 21 1.59 -1.92 -0.60
C ALA A 21 1.90 -1.16 0.69
N GLY A 22 3.06 -1.43 1.30
CA GLY A 22 3.54 -0.69 2.47
C GLY A 22 3.87 0.76 2.12
N LEU A 23 4.59 0.97 1.02
CA LEU A 23 4.96 2.29 0.53
C LEU A 23 3.73 3.15 0.20
N TRP A 24 2.74 2.57 -0.48
CA TRP A 24 1.49 3.25 -0.80
C TRP A 24 0.72 3.68 0.46
N ARG A 25 0.57 2.78 1.44
CA ARG A 25 -0.08 3.10 2.73
C ARG A 25 0.65 4.22 3.49
N TYR A 26 1.98 4.24 3.44
CA TYR A 26 2.77 5.31 4.03
C TYR A 26 2.50 6.66 3.33
N LEU A 27 2.46 6.69 1.99
CA LEU A 27 2.12 7.91 1.24
C LEU A 27 0.71 8.42 1.54
N ARG A 28 -0.23 7.51 1.79
CA ARG A 28 -1.58 7.85 2.28
C ARG A 28 -1.57 8.47 3.67
N LEU A 29 -0.73 7.95 4.58
CA LEU A 29 -0.54 8.53 5.91
C LEU A 29 0.05 9.95 5.83
N LEU A 30 0.94 10.21 4.87
CA LEU A 30 1.47 11.55 4.59
C LEU A 30 0.42 12.52 4.03
N GLY A 31 -0.78 12.06 3.68
CA GLY A 31 -1.87 12.90 3.18
C GLY A 31 -1.97 12.97 1.65
N CYS A 32 -1.42 11.98 0.93
CA CYS A 32 -1.70 11.83 -0.50
C CYS A 32 -3.14 11.35 -0.74
N ASP A 33 -3.76 11.84 -1.82
CA ASP A 33 -4.92 11.18 -2.41
C ASP A 33 -4.49 9.90 -3.17
N ASP A 34 -5.44 9.18 -3.79
CA ASP A 34 -5.15 7.85 -4.36
C ASP A 34 -4.17 7.99 -5.54
N ALA A 35 -4.43 8.97 -6.43
CA ALA A 35 -3.62 9.20 -7.62
C ALA A 35 -2.20 9.65 -7.27
N LEU A 36 -2.07 10.60 -6.34
CA LEU A 36 -0.75 11.08 -5.93
C LEU A 36 0.05 9.99 -5.20
N ALA A 37 -0.61 9.11 -4.44
CA ALA A 37 0.07 7.99 -3.79
C ALA A 37 0.58 6.96 -4.82
N ASP A 38 -0.20 6.66 -5.86
CA ASP A 38 0.20 5.76 -6.94
C ASP A 38 1.39 6.34 -7.72
N ASP A 39 1.32 7.62 -8.10
CA ASP A 39 2.38 8.31 -8.85
C ASP A 39 3.69 8.34 -8.07
N LEU A 40 3.65 8.77 -6.79
CA LEU A 40 4.84 8.87 -5.95
C LEU A 40 5.43 7.50 -5.58
N ALA A 41 4.61 6.47 -5.44
CA ALA A 41 5.10 5.11 -5.27
C ALA A 41 5.86 4.63 -6.51
N GLN A 42 5.30 4.82 -7.71
CA GLN A 42 5.98 4.48 -8.97
C GLN A 42 7.28 5.26 -9.14
N GLU A 43 7.26 6.58 -8.90
CA GLU A 43 8.45 7.42 -9.03
C GLU A 43 9.54 6.98 -8.04
N THR A 44 9.17 6.56 -6.84
CA THR A 44 10.11 6.01 -5.84
C THR A 44 10.84 4.77 -6.40
N PHE A 45 10.10 3.82 -6.99
CA PHE A 45 10.71 2.62 -7.59
C PHE A 45 11.55 2.94 -8.84
N VAL A 46 11.17 3.95 -9.62
CA VAL A 46 12.00 4.43 -10.74
C VAL A 46 13.32 5.04 -10.24
N VAL A 47 13.28 5.80 -9.14
CA VAL A 47 14.48 6.42 -8.55
C VAL A 47 15.46 5.35 -8.07
N ILE A 48 15.01 4.32 -7.35
CA ILE A 48 15.93 3.27 -6.85
C ILE A 48 16.51 2.44 -8.00
N LEU A 49 15.71 2.16 -9.04
CA LEU A 49 16.15 1.39 -10.21
C LEU A 49 17.27 2.12 -10.97
N ARG A 50 17.14 3.44 -11.11
CA ARG A 50 18.15 4.31 -11.75
C ARG A 50 19.44 4.41 -10.93
N LYS A 51 19.33 4.36 -9.60
CA LYS A 51 20.49 4.38 -8.70
C LYS A 51 21.24 3.05 -8.62
N GLY A 52 20.72 1.98 -9.21
CA GLY A 52 21.32 0.65 -9.10
C GLY A 52 21.27 0.12 -7.67
N PHE A 53 20.13 0.31 -6.99
CA PHE A 53 19.96 -0.09 -5.60
C PHE A 53 20.14 -1.60 -5.42
N ASP A 54 21.05 -1.98 -4.51
CA ASP A 54 21.21 -3.35 -4.05
C ASP A 54 20.18 -3.63 -2.95
N ASP A 55 19.48 -4.75 -3.04
CA ASP A 55 18.52 -5.14 -2.00
C ASP A 55 19.26 -5.52 -0.72
N TYR A 56 18.91 -4.85 0.38
CA TYR A 56 19.40 -5.17 1.72
C TYR A 56 18.44 -6.16 2.40
N ASP A 57 18.44 -6.19 3.74
CA ASP A 57 17.33 -6.78 4.46
C ASP A 57 16.02 -6.00 4.22
N GLN A 58 14.89 -6.69 4.40
CA GLN A 58 13.57 -6.18 4.08
C GLN A 58 13.21 -4.90 4.86
N ALA A 59 13.68 -4.74 6.11
CA ALA A 59 13.39 -3.57 6.93
C ALA A 59 14.19 -2.35 6.47
N ALA A 60 15.47 -2.55 6.15
CA ALA A 60 16.35 -1.53 5.59
C ALA A 60 15.83 -1.05 4.23
N THR A 61 15.45 -1.97 3.33
CA THR A 61 14.85 -1.63 2.03
C THR A 61 13.54 -0.84 2.22
N ALA A 62 12.65 -1.28 3.11
CA ALA A 62 11.41 -0.56 3.40
C ALA A 62 11.66 0.85 3.95
N ARG A 63 12.66 1.04 4.82
CA ARG A 63 13.04 2.37 5.34
C ARG A 63 13.54 3.27 4.23
N TYR A 64 14.43 2.77 3.38
CA TYR A 64 14.99 3.54 2.26
C TYR A 64 13.91 4.03 1.30
N LEU A 65 12.95 3.15 0.96
CA LEU A 65 11.82 3.49 0.11
C LEU A 65 10.97 4.61 0.72
N ARG A 66 10.67 4.55 2.02
CA ARG A 66 9.92 5.60 2.71
C ARG A 66 10.65 6.94 2.72
N THR A 67 11.96 6.95 2.99
CA THR A 67 12.76 8.17 2.93
C THR A 67 12.71 8.82 1.55
N THR A 68 12.82 8.00 0.49
CA THR A 68 12.74 8.48 -0.89
C THR A 68 11.34 9.03 -1.21
N ALA A 69 10.29 8.28 -0.88
CA ALA A 69 8.90 8.69 -1.11
C ALA A 69 8.53 9.97 -0.35
N ARG A 70 8.99 10.14 0.89
CA ARG A 70 8.82 11.37 1.68
C ARG A 70 9.45 12.57 1.00
N PHE A 71 10.67 12.41 0.49
CA PHE A 71 11.34 13.48 -0.24
C PHE A 71 10.55 13.89 -1.49
N LEU A 72 10.08 12.91 -2.27
CA LEU A 72 9.26 13.17 -3.46
C LEU A 72 7.92 13.84 -3.10
N PHE A 73 7.27 13.40 -2.03
CA PHE A 73 6.04 14.02 -1.51
C PHE A 73 6.24 15.49 -1.13
N LEU A 74 7.26 15.79 -0.31
CA LEU A 74 7.55 17.15 0.13
C LEU A 74 7.90 18.06 -1.06
N LYS A 75 8.61 17.52 -2.06
CA LYS A 75 8.90 18.21 -3.31
C LYS A 75 7.62 18.49 -4.11
N ALA A 76 6.75 17.49 -4.30
CA ALA A 76 5.49 17.61 -5.04
C ALA A 76 4.56 18.65 -4.40
N LYS A 77 4.52 18.73 -3.06
CA LYS A 77 3.72 19.71 -2.31
C LYS A 77 4.39 21.08 -2.18
N ARG A 78 5.61 21.29 -2.70
CA ARG A 78 6.42 22.51 -2.50
C ARG A 78 6.42 22.93 -1.03
N ALA A 79 6.68 21.96 -0.16
CA ALA A 79 6.32 21.99 1.24
C ALA A 79 7.11 23.02 2.06
N GLY A 80 6.41 23.83 2.86
CA GLY A 80 7.01 24.69 3.90
C GLY A 80 7.24 23.95 5.23
N ARG A 81 7.91 24.61 6.20
CA ARG A 81 8.32 24.03 7.50
C ARG A 81 7.24 23.22 8.22
N ARG A 82 5.98 23.68 8.20
CA ARG A 82 4.84 22.99 8.85
C ARG A 82 4.56 21.60 8.28
N MET A 83 4.70 21.43 6.97
CA MET A 83 4.47 20.15 6.29
C MET A 83 5.65 19.18 6.49
N VAL A 84 6.86 19.72 6.61
CA VAL A 84 8.05 18.91 6.97
C VAL A 84 7.87 18.29 8.36
N ALA A 85 7.45 19.10 9.35
CA ALA A 85 7.16 18.61 10.70
C ALA A 85 6.03 17.57 10.73
N TYR A 86 4.98 17.76 9.92
CA TYR A 86 3.93 16.75 9.78
C TYR A 86 4.45 15.41 9.24
N ALA A 87 5.31 15.46 8.22
CA ALA A 87 5.92 14.25 7.66
C ALA A 87 6.84 13.53 8.66
N GLU A 88 7.53 14.26 9.55
CA GLU A 88 8.32 13.67 10.65
C GLU A 88 7.44 12.96 11.67
N VAL A 89 6.30 13.56 12.04
CA VAL A 89 5.32 12.89 12.92
C VAL A 89 4.75 11.64 12.26
N ALA A 90 4.47 11.68 10.95
CA ALA A 90 4.01 10.50 10.21
C ALA A 90 5.06 9.38 10.17
N ASP A 91 6.35 9.71 10.11
CA ASP A 91 7.43 8.72 10.20
C ASP A 91 7.44 8.02 11.56
N LEU A 92 7.29 8.77 12.65
CA LEU A 92 7.23 8.21 14.01
C LEU A 92 6.03 7.28 14.20
N LEU A 93 4.85 7.70 13.73
CA LEU A 93 3.64 6.88 13.75
C LEU A 93 3.78 5.59 12.94
N TRP A 94 4.45 5.69 11.79
CA TRP A 94 4.73 4.52 10.96
C TRP A 94 5.71 3.56 11.63
N GLU A 95 6.76 4.07 12.27
CA GLU A 95 7.73 3.23 13.00
C GLU A 95 7.08 2.49 14.17
N GLU A 96 6.14 3.13 14.89
CA GLU A 96 5.36 2.47 15.94
C GLU A 96 4.41 1.39 15.37
N GLN A 97 3.80 1.64 14.20
CA GLN A 97 2.94 0.65 13.53
C GLN A 97 3.72 -0.50 12.89
N ALA A 98 4.87 -0.21 12.26
CA ALA A 98 5.74 -1.20 11.62
C ALA A 98 6.48 -2.07 12.66
N ALA A 99 6.74 -1.54 13.87
CA ALA A 99 7.24 -2.33 14.99
C ALA A 99 6.22 -3.34 15.52
N ARG A 100 4.93 -3.18 15.22
CA ARG A 100 3.87 -4.12 15.62
C ARG A 100 3.67 -5.26 14.62
N ASP A 101 4.12 -5.12 13.37
CA ASP A 101 3.96 -6.09 12.29
C ASP A 101 4.62 -5.57 10.98
N ASP A 102 5.33 -6.41 10.23
CA ASP A 102 5.79 -6.11 8.86
C ASP A 102 4.64 -6.06 7.83
N GLY A 103 3.42 -6.36 8.30
CA GLY A 103 2.20 -6.40 7.55
C GLY A 103 1.74 -7.82 7.26
N GLU A 104 2.52 -8.85 7.57
CA GLU A 104 2.11 -10.24 7.43
C GLU A 104 0.94 -10.58 8.35
N GLY A 105 0.99 -10.19 9.63
CA GLY A 105 -0.13 -10.39 10.56
C GLY A 105 -1.40 -9.64 10.14
N LEU A 106 -1.26 -8.43 9.59
CA LEU A 106 -2.34 -7.65 9.01
C LEU A 106 -2.92 -8.33 7.76
N VAL A 107 -2.05 -8.87 6.90
CA VAL A 107 -2.46 -9.63 5.71
C VAL A 107 -3.16 -10.93 6.10
N GLN A 108 -2.66 -11.65 7.10
CA GLN A 108 -3.31 -12.87 7.60
C GLN A 108 -4.66 -12.55 8.26
N ALA A 109 -4.73 -11.51 9.10
CA ALA A 109 -5.98 -11.07 9.70
C ALA A 109 -6.99 -10.65 8.62
N LEU A 110 -6.57 -9.89 7.61
CA LEU A 110 -7.43 -9.47 6.51
C LEU A 110 -7.89 -10.66 5.66
N LYS A 111 -7.02 -11.61 5.32
CA LYS A 111 -7.38 -12.84 4.61
C LYS A 111 -8.47 -13.59 5.38
N GLY A 112 -8.24 -13.87 6.66
CA GLY A 112 -9.22 -14.53 7.50
C GLY A 112 -10.53 -13.75 7.63
N CYS A 113 -10.52 -12.42 7.58
CA CYS A 113 -11.74 -11.61 7.56
C CYS A 113 -12.46 -11.63 6.19
N ILE A 114 -11.72 -11.65 5.08
CA ILE A 114 -12.31 -11.79 3.74
C ILE A 114 -12.99 -13.16 3.59
N ASP A 115 -12.45 -14.20 4.23
CA ASP A 115 -13.05 -15.54 4.22
C ASP A 115 -14.41 -15.58 4.94
N THR A 116 -14.69 -14.64 5.84
CA THR A 116 -16.00 -14.51 6.52
C THR A 116 -17.05 -13.74 5.72
N LEU A 117 -16.66 -13.08 4.63
CA LEU A 117 -17.61 -12.36 3.79
C LEU A 117 -18.55 -13.33 3.08
N ASP A 118 -19.80 -12.89 2.89
CA ASP A 118 -20.73 -13.61 2.03
C ASP A 118 -20.25 -13.62 0.55
N GLU A 119 -20.79 -14.54 -0.24
CA GLU A 119 -20.36 -14.73 -1.63
C GLU A 119 -20.51 -13.46 -2.48
N ARG A 120 -21.57 -12.67 -2.23
CA ARG A 120 -21.81 -11.43 -2.95
C ARG A 120 -20.77 -10.36 -2.61
N GLN A 121 -20.42 -10.25 -1.34
CA GLN A 121 -19.40 -9.32 -0.84
C GLN A 121 -18.01 -9.74 -1.31
N ARG A 122 -17.69 -11.03 -1.31
CA ARG A 122 -16.42 -11.55 -1.85
C ARG A 122 -16.28 -11.25 -3.34
N ARG A 123 -17.34 -11.50 -4.12
CA ARG A 123 -17.37 -11.18 -5.56
C ARG A 123 -17.25 -9.68 -5.84
N LEU A 124 -17.83 -8.83 -4.98
CA LEU A 124 -17.65 -7.38 -5.04
C LEU A 124 -16.18 -6.97 -4.83
N ILE A 125 -15.51 -7.57 -3.84
CA ILE A 125 -14.09 -7.31 -3.56
C ILE A 125 -13.21 -7.81 -4.70
N ASP A 126 -13.46 -9.02 -5.22
CA ASP A 126 -12.76 -9.58 -6.39
C ASP A 126 -12.81 -8.63 -7.60
N LEU A 127 -14.03 -8.24 -7.99
CA LEU A 127 -14.24 -7.34 -9.12
C LEU A 127 -13.54 -5.99 -8.90
N ARG A 128 -13.64 -5.41 -7.70
CA ARG A 128 -13.10 -4.08 -7.45
C ARG A 128 -11.57 -4.05 -7.36
N TYR A 129 -10.98 -5.03 -6.68
CA TYR A 129 -9.58 -4.96 -6.24
C TYR A 129 -8.64 -5.90 -7.01
N PHE A 130 -9.14 -7.02 -7.51
CA PHE A 130 -8.32 -7.97 -8.28
C PHE A 130 -8.51 -7.77 -9.79
N LYS A 131 -9.74 -7.48 -10.22
CA LYS A 131 -10.08 -7.22 -11.63
C LYS A 131 -10.15 -5.74 -11.99
N GLN A 132 -9.92 -4.86 -11.00
CA GLN A 132 -9.89 -3.40 -11.16
C GLN A 132 -11.15 -2.78 -11.80
N ALA A 133 -12.29 -3.46 -11.72
CA ALA A 133 -13.53 -3.01 -12.33
C ALA A 133 -14.03 -1.68 -11.73
N GLY A 134 -14.60 -0.85 -12.59
CA GLY A 134 -15.31 0.37 -12.25
C GLY A 134 -16.66 0.06 -11.58
N ARG A 135 -17.24 1.06 -10.91
CA ARG A 135 -18.51 0.88 -10.18
C ARG A 135 -19.69 0.53 -11.09
N GLY A 136 -19.68 1.00 -12.35
CA GLY A 136 -20.68 0.65 -13.36
C GLY A 136 -20.60 -0.81 -13.78
N GLU A 137 -19.40 -1.30 -14.08
CA GLU A 137 -19.16 -2.70 -14.45
C GLU A 137 -19.53 -3.66 -13.30
N ILE A 138 -19.18 -3.28 -12.07
CA ILE A 138 -19.57 -4.02 -10.87
C ILE A 138 -21.10 -4.02 -10.70
N ALA A 139 -21.76 -2.89 -10.94
CA ALA A 139 -23.21 -2.77 -10.84
C ALA A 139 -23.90 -3.73 -11.82
N SER A 140 -23.46 -3.74 -13.08
CA SER A 140 -23.93 -4.68 -14.10
C SER A 140 -23.65 -6.14 -13.71
N ALA A 141 -22.44 -6.45 -13.27
CA ALA A 141 -22.04 -7.82 -12.92
C ALA A 141 -22.79 -8.40 -11.71
N LEU A 142 -23.22 -7.55 -10.77
CA LEU A 142 -23.90 -7.96 -9.53
C LEU A 142 -25.41 -7.70 -9.52
N GLY A 143 -25.98 -7.23 -10.64
CA GLY A 143 -27.39 -6.88 -10.73
C GLY A 143 -27.80 -5.79 -9.73
N LEU A 144 -26.95 -4.77 -9.56
CA LEU A 144 -27.12 -3.69 -8.59
C LEU A 144 -27.18 -2.34 -9.28
N SER A 145 -27.70 -1.33 -8.59
CA SER A 145 -27.46 0.06 -8.98
C SER A 145 -26.05 0.49 -8.57
N VAL A 146 -25.47 1.45 -9.29
CA VAL A 146 -24.15 2.05 -8.93
C VAL A 146 -24.16 2.61 -7.51
N MET A 147 -25.30 3.17 -7.07
CA MET A 147 -25.49 3.64 -5.70
C MET A 147 -25.49 2.50 -4.68
N ALA A 148 -26.14 1.37 -5.00
CA ALA A 148 -26.10 0.18 -4.15
C ALA A 148 -24.68 -0.40 -4.05
N VAL A 149 -23.90 -0.39 -5.14
CA VAL A 149 -22.48 -0.79 -5.13
C VAL A 149 -21.66 0.11 -4.21
N LYS A 150 -21.85 1.43 -4.27
CA LYS A 150 -21.17 2.39 -3.38
C LYS A 150 -21.47 2.10 -1.91
N SER A 151 -22.74 1.90 -1.56
CA SER A 151 -23.17 1.59 -0.19
C SER A 151 -22.68 0.22 0.27
N LEU A 152 -22.68 -0.79 -0.62
CA LEU A 152 -22.18 -2.12 -0.29
C LEU A 152 -20.66 -2.12 -0.07
N LEU A 153 -19.88 -1.44 -0.92
CA LEU A 153 -18.43 -1.28 -0.74
C LEU A 153 -18.10 -0.59 0.59
N ARG A 154 -18.86 0.43 0.97
CA ARG A 154 -18.71 1.13 2.26
C ARG A 154 -18.90 0.15 3.41
N ARG A 155 -20.03 -0.57 3.44
CA ARG A 155 -20.35 -1.55 4.48
C ARG A 155 -19.30 -2.65 4.58
N VAL A 156 -18.89 -3.25 3.46
CA VAL A 156 -17.86 -4.30 3.45
C VAL A 156 -16.53 -3.78 4.01
N LYS A 157 -16.12 -2.56 3.66
CA LYS A 157 -14.91 -1.96 4.24
C LYS A 157 -15.00 -1.77 5.75
N ASP A 158 -16.15 -1.32 6.24
CA ASP A 158 -16.35 -1.10 7.68
C ASP A 158 -16.38 -2.43 8.44
N THR A 159 -17.02 -3.47 7.89
CA THR A 159 -17.00 -4.84 8.42
C THR A 159 -15.59 -5.42 8.46
N LEU A 160 -14.83 -5.31 7.36
CA LEU A 160 -13.45 -5.81 7.30
C LEU A 160 -12.55 -5.07 8.29
N ARG A 161 -12.70 -3.74 8.42
CA ARG A 161 -11.95 -2.95 9.40
C ARG A 161 -12.20 -3.45 10.82
N ALA A 162 -13.46 -3.57 11.23
CA ALA A 162 -13.82 -4.04 12.56
C ALA A 162 -13.30 -5.46 12.84
N CYS A 163 -13.41 -6.37 11.86
CA CYS A 163 -12.90 -7.73 11.99
C CYS A 163 -11.38 -7.77 12.17
N VAL A 164 -10.63 -6.99 11.38
CA VAL A 164 -9.17 -6.91 11.47
C VAL A 164 -8.74 -6.30 12.80
N GLU A 165 -9.41 -5.24 13.25
CA GLU A 165 -9.14 -4.62 14.56
C GLU A 165 -9.35 -5.62 15.71
N THR A 166 -10.41 -6.43 15.66
CA THR A 166 -10.64 -7.50 16.65
C THR A 166 -9.54 -8.56 16.59
N LYS A 167 -9.23 -9.10 15.41
CA LYS A 167 -8.20 -10.15 15.24
C LYS A 167 -6.80 -9.69 15.65
N ARG A 168 -6.51 -8.39 15.58
CA ARG A 168 -5.22 -7.81 16.01
C ARG A 168 -5.18 -7.46 17.50
N ARG A 169 -6.30 -7.48 18.21
CA ARG A 169 -6.38 -7.25 19.66
C ARG A 169 -6.34 -8.56 20.45
N THR A 170 -6.70 -9.68 19.84
CA THR A 170 -6.60 -11.00 20.46
C THR A 170 -5.18 -11.55 20.25
N PRO A 171 -4.42 -11.86 21.33
CA PRO A 171 -3.07 -12.39 21.24
C PRO A 171 -3.01 -13.79 20.63
#